data_AF-A0A952EYS2-F1
#
_entry.id   AF-A0A952EYS2-F1
#
_cell.length_a   1.000
_cell.length_b   1.000
_cell.length_c   1.000
_cell.angle_alpha   90.00
_cell.angle_beta   90.00
_cell.angle_gamma   90.00
#
_symmetry.space_group_name_H-M   'P 1'
#
loop_
_entity.id
_entity.type
_entity.pdbx_description
1 polymer ?
#
loop_
_entity_poly.entity_id
_entity_poly.type
_entity_poly.pdbx_seq_one_letter_code
_entity_poly.pdbx_strand_id
1 'polypeptide(L)'
;LKAELERRKTEAQEALQQTALWQQVLNDGIADLTADVDHDLRGRFRAISQHTEHVIDTTDPTHHWAEIGAELENAIATAVGDNFVWSYQRAEALAQEVARTFVEAGLEAIEMPQIDAREMGAGFGELKSLGKLEAKPIKAGHKMVTGMRGSYGGVLMFGMLTSFAGLGMFNPLSLGAGLLLGRKTYKDDMENRMMRVRNEAKMNMRKFIDDVSFVVNKESRDRLKGIQRQLRDHYRGIANQTTRSLNESLQATIASAQLEENERNTRIRELERQLNILKQVTDHAVKLAPGVTEAAREPVGTT
;
A
#
# COMPACT_ATOMS: atom_id res chain seq x y z
N LEU A 1 -49.48 8.22 -2.76
CA LEU A 1 -49.07 7.21 -1.75
C LEU A 1 -48.28 6.06 -2.37
N LYS A 2 -48.87 5.20 -3.22
CA LYS A 2 -48.15 4.06 -3.80
C LYS A 2 -46.90 4.45 -4.63
N ALA A 3 -47.00 5.46 -5.49
CA ALA A 3 -45.86 5.95 -6.28
C ALA A 3 -44.76 6.59 -5.43
N GLU A 4 -45.11 7.25 -4.32
CA GLU A 4 -44.16 7.86 -3.38
C GLU A 4 -43.43 6.79 -2.55
N LEU A 5 -44.12 5.73 -2.14
CA LEU A 5 -43.52 4.58 -1.44
C LEU A 5 -42.54 3.82 -2.34
N GLU A 6 -42.91 3.58 -3.60
CA GLU A 6 -42.00 2.94 -4.56
C GLU A 6 -40.76 3.83 -4.80
N ARG A 7 -40.93 5.16 -4.92
CA ARG A 7 -39.77 6.08 -5.03
C ARG A 7 -38.82 5.96 -3.84
N ARG A 8 -39.35 6.05 -2.61
CA ARG A 8 -38.54 5.93 -1.38
C ARG A 8 -37.87 4.57 -1.23
N LYS A 9 -38.54 3.51 -1.68
CA LYS A 9 -37.96 2.15 -1.71
C LYS A 9 -36.79 2.09 -2.70
N THR A 10 -36.93 2.66 -3.90
CA THR A 10 -35.85 2.74 -4.88
C THR A 10 -34.68 3.56 -4.35
N GLU A 11 -34.93 4.73 -3.77
CA GLU A 11 -33.89 5.58 -3.13
C GLU A 11 -33.13 4.81 -2.04
N ALA A 12 -33.84 4.07 -1.16
CA ALA A 12 -33.20 3.26 -0.13
C ALA A 12 -32.38 2.09 -0.72
N GLN A 13 -32.85 1.46 -1.80
CA GLN A 13 -32.12 0.39 -2.48
C GLN A 13 -30.87 0.91 -3.21
N GLU A 14 -30.94 2.10 -3.80
CA GLU A 14 -29.80 2.76 -4.43
C GLU A 14 -28.74 3.15 -3.39
N ALA A 15 -29.14 3.70 -2.24
CA ALA A 15 -28.24 3.99 -1.13
C ALA A 15 -27.52 2.70 -0.64
N LEU A 16 -28.25 1.58 -0.54
CA LEU A 16 -27.66 0.29 -0.18
C LEU A 16 -26.63 -0.20 -1.22
N GLN A 17 -26.91 -0.01 -2.51
CA GLN A 17 -25.94 -0.37 -3.57
C GLN A 17 -24.71 0.55 -3.54
N GLN A 18 -24.88 1.84 -3.28
CA GLN A 18 -23.77 2.78 -3.13
C GLN A 18 -22.90 2.42 -1.91
N THR A 19 -23.52 1.96 -0.81
CA THR A 19 -22.79 1.35 0.32
C THR A 19 -22.16 -0.02 0.01
N ALA A 20 -22.16 -0.50 -1.23
CA ALA A 20 -21.33 -1.64 -1.64
C ALA A 20 -20.01 -1.19 -2.29
N LEU A 21 -19.93 0.04 -2.80
CA LEU A 21 -18.76 0.57 -3.51
C LEU A 21 -17.53 0.74 -2.61
N TRP A 22 -17.73 1.00 -1.32
CA TRP A 22 -16.62 1.15 -0.36
C TRP A 22 -15.73 -0.09 -0.29
N GLN A 23 -16.28 -1.29 -0.49
CA GLN A 23 -15.48 -2.53 -0.48
C GLN A 23 -14.53 -2.58 -1.66
N GLN A 24 -15.00 -2.13 -2.83
CA GLN A 24 -14.17 -2.05 -4.02
C GLN A 24 -13.07 -1.01 -3.82
N VAL A 25 -13.42 0.22 -3.40
CA VAL A 25 -12.44 1.29 -3.13
C VAL A 25 -11.41 0.87 -2.09
N LEU A 26 -11.82 0.19 -1.01
CA LEU A 26 -10.89 -0.32 0.00
C LEU A 26 -9.97 -1.43 -0.56
N ASN A 27 -10.50 -2.38 -1.33
CA ASN A 27 -9.70 -3.49 -1.84
C ASN A 27 -8.69 -3.03 -2.89
N ASP A 28 -9.13 -2.19 -3.83
CA ASP A 28 -8.29 -1.62 -4.87
C ASP A 28 -7.22 -0.71 -4.23
N GLY A 29 -7.63 0.17 -3.31
CA GLY A 29 -6.72 1.07 -2.62
C GLY A 29 -5.68 0.36 -1.74
N ILE A 30 -6.00 -0.78 -1.11
CA ILE A 30 -5.01 -1.59 -0.37
C ILE A 30 -4.04 -2.29 -1.32
N ALA A 31 -4.50 -2.76 -2.48
CA ALA A 31 -3.63 -3.37 -3.47
C ALA A 31 -2.61 -2.35 -4.00
N ASP A 32 -3.08 -1.15 -4.35
CA ASP A 32 -2.24 -0.04 -4.78
C ASP A 32 -1.27 0.39 -3.68
N LEU A 33 -1.76 0.59 -2.45
CA LEU A 33 -0.92 0.92 -1.29
C LEU A 33 0.19 -0.11 -1.06
N THR A 34 -0.11 -1.40 -1.22
CA THR A 34 0.88 -2.46 -1.03
C THR A 34 1.96 -2.41 -2.12
N ALA A 35 1.58 -2.17 -3.38
CA ALA A 35 2.52 -2.04 -4.48
C ALA A 35 3.39 -0.78 -4.35
N ASP A 36 2.77 0.32 -3.98
CA ASP A 36 3.38 1.64 -3.75
C ASP A 36 4.44 1.58 -2.65
N VAL A 37 4.15 0.93 -1.52
CA VAL A 37 5.07 0.80 -0.38
C VAL A 37 6.28 -0.09 -0.70
N ASP A 38 6.07 -1.20 -1.43
CA ASP A 38 7.15 -2.05 -1.92
C ASP A 38 8.04 -1.29 -2.92
N HIS A 39 7.44 -0.50 -3.81
CA HIS A 39 8.16 0.31 -4.78
C HIS A 39 9.00 1.42 -4.12
N ASP A 40 8.42 2.19 -3.20
CA ASP A 40 9.11 3.25 -2.46
C ASP A 40 10.32 2.69 -1.69
N LEU A 41 10.14 1.59 -0.96
CA LEU A 41 11.22 0.97 -0.19
C LEU A 41 12.36 0.49 -1.10
N ARG A 42 12.04 -0.17 -2.22
CA ARG A 42 13.05 -0.58 -3.20
C ARG A 42 13.77 0.62 -3.83
N GLY A 43 13.04 1.70 -4.10
CA GLY A 43 13.60 2.95 -4.61
C GLY A 43 14.64 3.52 -3.64
N ARG A 44 14.31 3.60 -2.35
CA ARG A 44 15.21 4.06 -1.28
C ARG A 44 16.44 3.17 -1.16
N PHE A 45 16.27 1.85 -1.12
CA PHE A 45 17.39 0.92 -1.02
C PHE A 45 18.30 0.94 -2.24
N ARG A 46 17.73 1.15 -3.43
CA ARG A 46 18.52 1.35 -4.66
C ARG A 46 19.38 2.60 -4.58
N ALA A 47 18.85 3.72 -4.08
CA ALA A 47 19.61 4.95 -3.89
C ALA A 47 20.75 4.77 -2.86
N ILE A 48 20.45 4.12 -1.72
CA ILE A 48 21.45 3.80 -0.68
C ILE A 48 22.56 2.91 -1.24
N SER A 49 22.19 1.87 -1.98
CA SER A 49 23.14 0.95 -2.61
C SER A 49 24.07 1.68 -3.57
N GLN A 50 23.52 2.51 -4.47
CA GLN A 50 24.32 3.32 -5.40
C GLN A 50 25.27 4.28 -4.69
N HIS A 51 24.81 4.95 -3.64
CA HIS A 51 25.64 5.85 -2.86
C HIS A 51 26.78 5.10 -2.15
N THR A 52 26.47 3.98 -1.50
CA THR A 52 27.46 3.19 -0.75
C THR A 52 28.48 2.53 -1.69
N GLU A 53 28.06 2.07 -2.88
CA GLU A 53 28.98 1.58 -3.91
C GLU A 53 29.95 2.66 -4.37
N HIS A 54 29.47 3.90 -4.52
CA HIS A 54 30.31 5.04 -4.87
C HIS A 54 31.35 5.31 -3.78
N VAL A 55 30.95 5.31 -2.50
CA VAL A 55 31.87 5.47 -1.36
C VAL A 55 32.94 4.36 -1.34
N ILE A 56 32.55 3.12 -1.61
CA ILE A 56 33.49 1.98 -1.71
C ILE A 56 34.49 2.18 -2.85
N ASP A 57 34.07 2.75 -3.98
CA ASP A 57 34.94 2.99 -5.14
C ASP A 57 35.93 4.14 -4.93
N THR A 58 35.55 5.16 -4.15
CA THR A 58 36.38 6.34 -3.92
C THR A 58 37.31 6.21 -2.71
N THR A 59 37.06 5.25 -1.82
CA THR A 59 37.79 5.07 -0.55
C THR A 59 38.56 3.73 -0.52
N ASP A 60 39.41 3.52 0.49
CA ASP A 60 39.98 2.19 0.82
C ASP A 60 39.09 1.51 1.88
N PRO A 61 38.30 0.48 1.49
CA PRO A 61 37.38 -0.18 2.41
C PRO A 61 38.10 -0.86 3.59
N THR A 62 39.38 -1.23 3.46
CA THR A 62 40.11 -1.90 4.57
C THR A 62 40.37 -0.99 5.77
N HIS A 63 40.35 0.33 5.55
CA HIS A 63 40.55 1.33 6.59
C HIS A 63 39.23 1.94 7.09
N HIS A 64 38.20 2.00 6.24
CA HIS A 64 36.93 2.68 6.52
C HIS A 64 35.73 1.72 6.67
N TRP A 65 35.93 0.40 6.73
CA TRP A 65 34.81 -0.57 6.76
C TRP A 65 33.80 -0.32 7.88
N ALA A 66 34.28 0.02 9.09
CA ALA A 66 33.39 0.27 10.23
C ALA A 66 32.51 1.52 10.02
N GLU A 67 33.08 2.57 9.42
CA GLU A 67 32.38 3.82 9.09
C GLU A 67 31.35 3.58 7.98
N ILE A 68 31.76 2.93 6.88
CA ILE A 68 30.86 2.54 5.77
C ILE A 68 29.69 1.69 6.28
N GLY A 69 29.97 0.74 7.17
CA GLY A 69 28.94 -0.11 7.77
C GLY A 69 27.95 0.66 8.63
N ALA A 70 28.43 1.53 9.51
CA ALA A 70 27.58 2.34 10.37
C ALA A 70 26.71 3.33 9.58
N GLU A 71 27.27 3.96 8.54
CA GLU A 71 26.52 4.85 7.65
C GLU A 71 25.44 4.10 6.87
N LEU A 72 25.76 2.92 6.34
CA LEU A 72 24.82 2.06 5.64
C LEU A 72 23.66 1.61 6.55
N GLU A 73 23.97 1.13 7.75
CA GLU A 73 22.97 0.71 8.73
C GLU A 73 22.04 1.87 9.12
N ASN A 74 22.60 3.06 9.37
CA ASN A 74 21.81 4.25 9.70
C ASN A 74 20.95 4.73 8.51
N ALA A 75 21.49 4.72 7.29
CA ALA A 75 20.76 5.09 6.09
C ALA A 75 19.58 4.13 5.83
N ILE A 76 19.80 2.83 6.00
CA ILE A 76 18.73 1.82 5.90
C ILE A 76 17.68 2.03 6.99
N ALA A 77 18.08 2.19 8.25
CA ALA A 77 17.14 2.44 9.35
C ALA A 77 16.28 3.69 9.10
N THR A 78 16.90 4.76 8.61
CA THR A 78 16.20 6.01 8.23
C THR A 78 15.24 5.76 7.08
N ALA A 79 15.67 5.10 6.01
CA ALA A 79 14.81 4.81 4.86
C ALA A 79 13.62 3.91 5.21
N VAL A 80 13.81 2.93 6.10
CA VAL A 80 12.73 2.09 6.61
C VAL A 80 11.76 2.91 7.45
N GLY A 81 12.26 3.79 8.33
CA GLY A 81 11.44 4.71 9.12
C GLY A 81 10.64 5.69 8.27
N ASP A 82 11.24 6.25 7.22
CA ASP A 82 10.55 7.15 6.30
C ASP A 82 9.48 6.43 5.46
N ASN A 83 9.80 5.24 4.93
CA ASN A 83 8.83 4.40 4.23
C ASN A 83 7.65 4.05 5.12
N PHE A 84 7.94 3.79 6.40
CA PHE A 84 6.93 3.54 7.41
C PHE A 84 5.99 4.74 7.59
N VAL A 85 6.53 5.95 7.84
CA VAL A 85 5.73 7.18 7.97
C VAL A 85 4.90 7.43 6.72
N TRP A 86 5.49 7.25 5.54
CA TRP A 86 4.82 7.43 4.27
C TRP A 86 3.66 6.44 4.06
N SER A 87 3.87 5.16 4.39
CA SER A 87 2.84 4.12 4.31
C SER A 87 1.65 4.39 5.24
N TYR A 88 1.91 4.93 6.43
CA TYR A 88 0.87 5.34 7.38
C TYR A 88 0.03 6.50 6.81
N GLN A 89 0.68 7.56 6.32
CA GLN A 89 -0.01 8.71 5.72
C GLN A 89 -0.88 8.29 4.52
N ARG A 90 -0.38 7.38 3.69
CA ARG A 90 -1.15 6.84 2.56
C ARG A 90 -2.34 5.98 3.04
N ALA A 91 -2.19 5.21 4.11
CA ALA A 91 -3.28 4.46 4.71
C ALA A 91 -4.38 5.37 5.29
N GLU A 92 -4.00 6.48 5.94
CA GLU A 92 -4.96 7.49 6.40
C GLU A 92 -5.70 8.15 5.23
N ALA A 93 -4.98 8.49 4.16
CA ALA A 93 -5.59 9.05 2.95
C ALA A 93 -6.57 8.05 2.31
N LEU A 94 -6.24 6.76 2.28
CA LEU A 94 -7.15 5.71 1.83
C LEU A 94 -8.39 5.61 2.72
N ALA A 95 -8.24 5.66 4.04
CA ALA A 95 -9.38 5.68 4.95
C ALA A 95 -10.29 6.89 4.66
N GLN A 96 -9.72 8.06 4.41
CA GLN A 96 -10.52 9.25 4.06
C GLN A 96 -11.27 9.06 2.74
N GLU A 97 -10.64 8.41 1.75
CA GLU A 97 -11.27 8.10 0.48
C GLU A 97 -12.43 7.12 0.63
N VAL A 98 -12.23 6.05 1.40
CA VAL A 98 -13.30 5.11 1.72
C VAL A 98 -14.43 5.81 2.47
N ALA A 99 -14.13 6.67 3.44
CA ALA A 99 -15.13 7.45 4.16
C ALA A 99 -15.96 8.37 3.23
N ARG A 100 -15.33 9.00 2.22
CA ARG A 100 -16.04 9.82 1.22
C ARG A 100 -17.10 9.02 0.48
N THR A 101 -16.84 7.75 0.13
CA THR A 101 -17.84 6.92 -0.59
C THR A 101 -19.14 6.75 0.18
N PHE A 102 -19.07 6.73 1.51
CA PHE A 102 -20.26 6.63 2.35
C PHE A 102 -20.98 7.98 2.50
N VAL A 103 -20.25 9.09 2.56
CA VAL A 103 -20.86 10.44 2.58
C VAL A 103 -21.58 10.72 1.26
N GLU A 104 -20.96 10.34 0.13
CA GLU A 104 -21.58 10.42 -1.19
C GLU A 104 -22.82 9.52 -1.30
N ALA A 105 -22.87 8.41 -0.54
CA ALA A 105 -24.04 7.54 -0.41
C ALA A 105 -25.14 8.08 0.51
N GLY A 106 -25.01 9.32 1.01
CA GLY A 106 -26.04 10.01 1.79
C GLY A 106 -25.95 9.82 3.30
N LEU A 107 -24.82 9.33 3.83
CA LEU A 107 -24.57 9.28 5.27
C LEU A 107 -24.02 10.62 5.80
N GLU A 108 -24.43 11.00 7.01
CA GLU A 108 -23.77 12.08 7.78
C GLU A 108 -22.29 11.75 8.04
N ALA A 109 -21.52 12.77 8.43
CA ALA A 109 -20.07 12.68 8.64
C ALA A 109 -19.66 11.44 9.45
N ILE A 110 -18.79 10.63 8.87
CA ILE A 110 -18.35 9.36 9.45
C ILE A 110 -17.15 9.57 10.36
N GLU A 111 -17.22 8.98 11.55
CA GLU A 111 -16.08 8.90 12.45
C GLU A 111 -14.96 8.07 11.81
N MET A 112 -13.80 8.70 11.69
CA MET A 112 -12.63 8.09 11.09
C MET A 112 -12.09 6.97 11.99
N PRO A 113 -11.69 5.81 11.42
CA PRO A 113 -11.07 4.75 12.21
C PRO A 113 -9.76 5.27 12.83
N GLN A 114 -9.51 4.92 14.09
CA GLN A 114 -8.20 5.13 14.70
C GLN A 114 -7.24 4.09 14.15
N ILE A 115 -6.40 4.49 13.20
CA ILE A 115 -5.29 3.66 12.73
C ILE A 115 -4.18 3.75 13.78
N ASP A 116 -3.94 2.68 14.52
CA ASP A 116 -2.91 2.67 15.55
C ASP A 116 -1.52 2.69 14.91
N ALA A 117 -0.86 3.85 14.99
CA ALA A 117 0.51 4.02 14.54
C ALA A 117 1.51 3.06 15.23
N ARG A 118 1.17 2.51 16.41
CA ARG A 118 2.02 1.58 17.16
C ARG A 118 2.03 0.17 16.58
N GLU A 119 0.90 -0.31 16.06
CA GLU A 119 0.87 -1.59 15.32
C GLU A 119 1.71 -1.53 14.05
N MET A 120 1.78 -0.32 13.52
CA MET A 120 2.50 0.04 12.34
C MET A 120 3.99 0.28 12.66
N GLY A 121 4.34 0.80 13.83
CA GLY A 121 5.70 1.16 14.26
C GLY A 121 6.39 0.16 15.22
N ALA A 122 5.80 -1.00 15.51
CA ALA A 122 6.45 -2.03 16.30
C ALA A 122 7.83 -2.37 15.70
N GLY A 123 8.86 -2.55 16.53
CA GLY A 123 10.24 -2.74 16.05
C GLY A 123 10.32 -3.90 15.05
N PHE A 124 11.05 -3.70 13.96
CA PHE A 124 11.46 -4.81 13.10
C PHE A 124 12.26 -5.79 13.95
N GLY A 125 12.09 -7.11 13.74
CA GLY A 125 12.83 -8.13 14.50
C GLY A 125 14.35 -7.93 14.44
N GLU A 126 15.13 -8.72 15.18
CA GLU A 126 16.60 -8.63 15.22
C GLU A 126 17.22 -8.66 13.80
N LEU A 127 17.49 -7.48 13.22
CA LEU A 127 18.12 -7.36 11.91
C LEU A 127 19.60 -7.74 12.06
N LYS A 128 20.06 -8.72 11.27
CA LYS A 128 21.48 -9.12 11.27
C LYS A 128 22.34 -7.93 10.86
N SER A 129 23.33 -7.57 11.67
CA SER A 129 24.29 -6.50 11.34
C SER A 129 25.11 -6.83 10.10
N LEU A 130 25.66 -5.80 9.45
CA LEU A 130 26.55 -5.98 8.30
C LEU A 130 27.72 -6.93 8.64
N GLY A 131 28.02 -7.86 7.73
CA GLY A 131 29.10 -8.84 7.90
C GLY A 131 30.48 -8.21 8.06
N LYS A 132 31.40 -8.89 8.76
CA LYS A 132 32.80 -8.44 8.85
C LYS A 132 33.48 -8.56 7.47
N LEU A 133 34.18 -7.53 7.03
CA LEU A 133 35.04 -7.60 5.83
C LEU A 133 36.16 -8.60 6.08
N GLU A 134 36.34 -9.59 5.19
CA GLU A 134 37.37 -10.63 5.36
C GLU A 134 38.76 -10.09 4.98
N ALA A 135 38.81 -9.07 4.13
CA ALA A 135 40.03 -8.37 3.76
C ALA A 135 40.67 -7.59 4.93
N LYS A 136 41.93 -7.93 5.24
CA LYS A 136 42.73 -7.26 6.28
C LYS A 136 43.62 -6.14 5.70
N PRO A 137 43.88 -5.05 6.45
CA PRO A 137 44.82 -4.00 6.03
C PRO A 137 46.26 -4.55 5.93
N ILE A 138 47.06 -4.03 5.01
CA ILE A 138 48.46 -4.45 4.83
C ILE A 138 49.29 -3.91 5.99
N LYS A 139 49.82 -4.78 6.85
CA LYS A 139 50.80 -4.41 7.88
C LYS A 139 52.16 -4.15 7.22
N ALA A 140 52.91 -3.16 7.71
CA ALA A 140 54.20 -2.70 7.14
C ALA A 140 55.25 -3.80 6.87
N GLY A 141 55.18 -4.96 7.57
CA GLY A 141 56.04 -6.12 7.33
C GLY A 141 55.70 -6.98 6.09
N HIS A 142 54.54 -6.80 5.46
CA HIS A 142 54.16 -7.52 4.23
C HIS A 142 54.81 -6.95 2.95
N LYS A 143 55.44 -5.76 3.03
CA LYS A 143 56.15 -5.15 1.89
C LYS A 143 57.40 -5.92 1.45
N MET A 144 57.97 -6.77 2.30
CA MET A 144 59.21 -7.50 2.00
C MET A 144 58.97 -8.90 1.39
N VAL A 145 57.84 -9.55 1.70
CA VAL A 145 57.56 -10.93 1.27
C VAL A 145 56.93 -10.98 -0.13
N THR A 146 56.12 -9.99 -0.50
CA THR A 146 55.47 -9.96 -1.83
C THR A 146 56.45 -9.57 -2.95
N GLY A 147 57.56 -8.90 -2.61
CA GLY A 147 58.63 -8.58 -3.56
C GLY A 147 59.43 -9.79 -4.06
N MET A 148 59.38 -10.94 -3.36
CA MET A 148 60.12 -12.15 -3.73
C MET A 148 59.26 -13.24 -4.41
N ARG A 149 57.92 -13.12 -4.39
CA ARG A 149 57.03 -14.12 -4.99
C ARG A 149 56.62 -13.79 -6.44
N GLY A 150 56.78 -12.54 -6.87
CA GLY A 150 56.54 -12.08 -8.25
C GLY A 150 57.76 -12.07 -9.17
N SER A 151 58.96 -12.38 -8.67
CA SER A 151 60.22 -12.32 -9.45
C SER A 151 60.57 -13.59 -10.21
N TYR A 152 59.83 -14.69 -10.06
CA TYR A 152 60.15 -15.97 -10.71
C TYR A 152 59.70 -16.08 -12.18
N GLY A 153 58.93 -15.12 -12.71
CA GLY A 153 58.54 -15.09 -14.13
C GLY A 153 59.18 -13.97 -14.97
N GLY A 154 59.66 -12.90 -14.35
CA GLY A 154 60.07 -11.68 -15.07
C GLY A 154 61.58 -11.46 -15.23
N VAL A 155 62.42 -12.18 -14.46
CA VAL A 155 63.89 -11.97 -14.49
C VAL A 155 64.61 -12.90 -15.47
N LEU A 156 64.02 -14.04 -15.85
CA LEU A 156 64.69 -15.02 -16.73
C LEU A 156 64.51 -14.76 -18.24
N MET A 157 63.65 -13.83 -18.66
CA MET A 157 63.33 -13.62 -20.08
C MET A 157 64.09 -12.47 -20.75
N PHE A 158 64.87 -11.68 -20.00
CA PHE A 158 65.70 -10.61 -20.58
C PHE A 158 67.21 -10.95 -20.62
N GLY A 159 67.59 -12.18 -20.23
CA GLY A 159 68.99 -12.63 -20.16
C GLY A 159 69.44 -13.61 -21.26
N MET A 160 68.56 -14.03 -22.20
CA MET A 160 68.90 -15.04 -23.22
C MET A 160 68.62 -14.59 -24.67
N LEU A 161 68.97 -13.34 -25.02
CA LEU A 161 69.14 -12.97 -26.44
C LEU A 161 70.53 -12.46 -26.82
N THR A 162 71.50 -12.49 -25.91
CA THR A 162 72.91 -12.18 -26.23
C THR A 162 73.84 -13.08 -25.44
N SER A 163 73.90 -14.36 -25.82
CA SER A 163 74.98 -15.26 -25.39
C SER A 163 75.78 -15.71 -26.60
N PHE A 164 76.51 -14.76 -27.17
CA PHE A 164 77.68 -15.00 -28.03
C PHE A 164 78.62 -13.81 -27.91
N ALA A 165 79.29 -13.71 -26.76
CA ALA A 165 80.62 -13.10 -26.56
C ALA A 165 80.83 -12.92 -25.06
N GLY A 166 81.83 -13.62 -24.51
CA GLY A 166 82.28 -13.36 -23.15
C GLY A 166 82.82 -11.94 -23.02
N LEU A 167 82.33 -11.22 -22.00
CA LEU A 167 82.98 -10.18 -21.20
C LEU A 167 81.88 -9.42 -20.44
N GLY A 168 82.20 -8.98 -19.22
CA GLY A 168 81.25 -8.61 -18.17
C GLY A 168 80.09 -7.69 -18.60
N MET A 169 78.88 -8.05 -18.17
CA MET A 169 77.69 -7.24 -18.45
C MET A 169 76.65 -7.32 -17.33
N PHE A 170 77.05 -6.93 -16.11
CA PHE A 170 76.10 -6.31 -15.19
C PHE A 170 75.95 -4.84 -15.63
N ASN A 171 75.07 -4.58 -16.59
CA ASN A 171 74.77 -3.22 -17.03
C ASN A 171 73.83 -2.55 -16.00
N PRO A 172 74.21 -1.46 -15.32
CA PRO A 172 73.33 -0.78 -14.35
C PRO A 172 71.99 -0.31 -14.94
N LEU A 173 71.89 -0.18 -16.27
CA LEU A 173 70.63 0.10 -16.97
C LEU A 173 69.62 -1.07 -16.89
N SER A 174 70.07 -2.33 -16.85
CA SER A 174 69.15 -3.48 -16.70
C SER A 174 68.64 -3.64 -15.27
N LEU A 175 69.42 -3.25 -14.26
CA LEU A 175 68.97 -3.10 -12.87
C LEU A 175 67.91 -1.98 -12.74
N GLY A 176 68.08 -0.87 -13.47
CA GLY A 176 67.10 0.22 -13.53
C GLY A 176 65.77 -0.20 -14.19
N ALA A 177 65.82 -0.95 -15.29
CA ALA A 177 64.64 -1.48 -15.96
C ALA A 177 63.87 -2.51 -15.09
N GLY A 178 64.59 -3.37 -14.36
CA GLY A 178 64.00 -4.33 -13.40
C GLY A 178 63.31 -3.65 -12.20
N LEU A 179 63.84 -2.52 -11.72
CA LEU A 179 63.20 -1.72 -10.67
C LEU A 179 61.94 -0.99 -11.14
N LEU A 180 61.94 -0.45 -12.37
CA LEU A 180 60.76 0.21 -12.94
C LEU A 180 59.65 -0.79 -13.27
N LEU A 181 59.99 -1.93 -13.85
CA LEU A 181 59.04 -3.03 -14.09
C LEU A 181 58.55 -3.64 -12.77
N GLY A 182 59.42 -3.79 -11.76
CA GLY A 182 59.05 -4.26 -10.41
C GLY A 182 58.15 -3.29 -9.64
N ARG A 183 58.35 -1.98 -9.81
CA ARG A 183 57.43 -0.95 -9.27
C ARG A 183 56.10 -0.94 -9.99
N LYS A 184 56.10 -1.15 -11.31
CA LYS A 184 54.87 -1.28 -12.12
C LYS A 184 54.09 -2.52 -11.71
N THR A 185 54.73 -3.70 -11.63
CA THR A 185 54.05 -4.93 -11.20
C THR A 185 53.54 -4.86 -9.76
N TYR A 186 54.27 -4.22 -8.85
CA TYR A 186 53.78 -3.96 -7.49
C TYR A 186 52.55 -3.05 -7.48
N LYS A 187 52.59 -1.95 -8.26
CA LYS A 187 51.45 -1.04 -8.39
C LYS A 187 50.23 -1.76 -8.99
N ASP A 188 50.43 -2.53 -10.06
CA ASP A 188 49.39 -3.31 -10.72
C ASP A 188 48.81 -4.40 -9.78
N ASP A 189 49.64 -5.06 -8.95
CA ASP A 189 49.18 -6.01 -7.94
C ASP A 189 48.37 -5.34 -6.82
N MET A 190 48.77 -4.13 -6.39
CA MET A 190 48.01 -3.35 -5.42
C MET A 190 46.67 -2.86 -5.99
N GLU A 191 46.63 -2.43 -7.25
CA GLU A 191 45.39 -2.05 -7.94
C GLU A 191 44.46 -3.25 -8.09
N ASN A 192 44.97 -4.42 -8.51
CA ASN A 192 44.20 -5.66 -8.59
C ASN A 192 43.68 -6.12 -7.23
N ARG A 193 44.49 -6.00 -6.17
CA ARG A 193 44.07 -6.29 -4.80
C ARG A 193 42.97 -5.33 -4.35
N MET A 194 43.12 -4.03 -4.59
CA MET A 194 42.11 -3.03 -4.24
C MET A 194 40.79 -3.28 -4.95
N MET A 195 40.82 -3.63 -6.25
CA MET A 195 39.61 -4.02 -6.98
C MET A 195 38.93 -5.24 -6.35
N ARG A 196 39.68 -6.26 -5.93
CA ARG A 196 39.10 -7.43 -5.23
C ARG A 196 38.46 -7.04 -3.90
N VAL A 197 39.14 -6.22 -3.09
CA VAL A 197 38.62 -5.74 -1.81
C VAL A 197 37.32 -4.94 -2.01
N ARG A 198 37.29 -4.03 -2.98
CA ARG A 198 36.09 -3.24 -3.29
C ARG A 198 34.94 -4.14 -3.75
N ASN A 199 35.22 -5.11 -4.61
CA ASN A 199 34.21 -6.07 -5.07
C ASN A 199 33.66 -6.92 -3.92
N GLU A 200 34.51 -7.37 -2.99
CA GLU A 200 34.10 -8.10 -1.79
C GLU A 200 33.21 -7.22 -0.89
N ALA A 201 33.61 -5.97 -0.65
CA ALA A 201 32.83 -5.00 0.12
C ALA A 201 31.45 -4.75 -0.52
N LYS A 202 31.38 -4.53 -1.84
CA LYS A 202 30.12 -4.36 -2.58
C LYS A 202 29.24 -5.61 -2.50
N MET A 203 29.82 -6.79 -2.63
CA MET A 203 29.08 -8.06 -2.51
C MET A 203 28.46 -8.21 -1.12
N ASN A 204 29.23 -7.96 -0.06
CA ASN A 204 28.75 -8.03 1.33
C ASN A 204 27.66 -6.99 1.60
N MET A 205 27.84 -5.77 1.12
CA MET A 205 26.86 -4.69 1.19
C MET A 205 25.54 -5.06 0.50
N ARG A 206 25.59 -5.55 -0.75
CA ARG A 206 24.39 -5.97 -1.51
C ARG A 206 23.64 -7.06 -0.78
N LYS A 207 24.35 -8.09 -0.29
CA LYS A 207 23.74 -9.17 0.47
C LYS A 207 23.03 -8.67 1.72
N PHE A 208 23.63 -7.73 2.46
CA PHE A 208 23.00 -7.14 3.63
C PHE A 208 21.74 -6.34 3.27
N ILE A 209 21.79 -5.52 2.23
CA ILE A 209 20.62 -4.78 1.73
C ILE A 209 19.50 -5.75 1.32
N ASP A 210 19.83 -6.85 0.63
CA ASP A 210 18.86 -7.86 0.20
C ASP A 210 18.22 -8.58 1.39
N ASP A 211 19.02 -8.97 2.39
CA ASP A 211 18.54 -9.62 3.63
C ASP A 211 17.59 -8.69 4.40
N VAL A 212 17.94 -7.42 4.56
CA VAL A 212 17.07 -6.44 5.22
C VAL A 212 15.81 -6.17 4.38
N SER A 213 15.95 -6.05 3.06
CA SER A 213 14.81 -5.84 2.16
C SER A 213 13.81 -6.98 2.26
N PHE A 214 14.28 -8.22 2.33
CA PHE A 214 13.40 -9.38 2.50
C PHE A 214 12.57 -9.29 3.78
N VAL A 215 13.19 -8.96 4.91
CA VAL A 215 12.51 -8.84 6.21
C VAL A 215 11.54 -7.66 6.22
N VAL A 216 11.99 -6.47 5.84
CA VAL A 216 11.16 -5.24 5.88
C VAL A 216 9.97 -5.36 4.92
N ASN A 217 10.17 -5.90 3.71
CA ASN A 217 9.06 -6.12 2.78
C ASN A 217 8.00 -7.05 3.36
N LYS A 218 8.41 -8.12 4.07
CA LYS A 218 7.47 -9.05 4.68
C LYS A 218 6.68 -8.39 5.79
N GLU A 219 7.37 -7.70 6.70
CA GLU A 219 6.73 -7.03 7.83
C GLU A 219 5.80 -5.90 7.38
N SER A 220 6.22 -5.09 6.40
CA SER A 220 5.39 -4.04 5.80
C SER A 220 4.08 -4.62 5.25
N ARG A 221 4.15 -5.71 4.47
CA ARG A 221 2.94 -6.38 3.95
C ARG A 221 2.03 -6.93 5.05
N ASP A 222 2.60 -7.48 6.12
CA ASP A 222 1.79 -8.00 7.23
C ASP A 222 1.10 -6.88 8.01
N ARG A 223 1.78 -5.75 8.22
CA ARG A 223 1.20 -4.56 8.85
C ARG A 223 0.09 -3.95 8.00
N LEU A 224 0.29 -3.83 6.69
CA LEU A 224 -0.75 -3.39 5.75
C LEU A 224 -1.97 -4.31 5.76
N LYS A 225 -1.78 -5.64 5.90
CA LYS A 225 -2.90 -6.58 6.09
C LYS A 225 -3.63 -6.36 7.42
N GLY A 226 -2.93 -5.97 8.48
CA GLY A 226 -3.51 -5.57 9.75
C GLY A 226 -4.44 -4.36 9.58
N ILE A 227 -3.92 -3.29 8.98
CA ILE A 227 -4.69 -2.08 8.65
C ILE A 227 -5.89 -2.43 7.77
N GLN A 228 -5.71 -3.24 6.73
CA GLN A 228 -6.81 -3.67 5.87
C GLN A 228 -7.94 -4.32 6.66
N ARG A 229 -7.63 -5.17 7.64
CA ARG A 229 -8.64 -5.81 8.49
C ARG A 229 -9.36 -4.78 9.36
N GLN A 230 -8.62 -3.88 10.00
CA GLN A 230 -9.21 -2.82 10.82
C GLN A 230 -10.14 -1.90 10.02
N LEU A 231 -9.68 -1.39 8.86
CA LEU A 231 -10.50 -0.56 7.99
C LEU A 231 -11.73 -1.32 7.52
N ARG A 232 -11.57 -2.57 7.09
CA ARG A 232 -12.69 -3.40 6.63
C ARG A 232 -13.71 -3.63 7.73
N ASP A 233 -13.27 -3.97 8.93
CA ASP A 233 -14.16 -4.27 10.06
C ASP A 233 -14.90 -3.01 10.52
N HIS A 234 -14.21 -1.86 10.57
CA HIS A 234 -14.80 -0.55 10.87
C HIS A 234 -15.89 -0.16 9.88
N TYR A 235 -15.56 -0.14 8.58
CA TYR A 235 -16.50 0.26 7.53
C TYR A 235 -17.62 -0.78 7.33
N ARG A 236 -17.36 -2.06 7.57
CA ARG A 236 -18.42 -3.08 7.63
C ARG A 236 -19.38 -2.82 8.80
N GLY A 237 -18.87 -2.41 9.96
CA GLY A 237 -19.68 -2.00 11.10
C GLY A 237 -20.64 -0.86 10.73
N ILE A 238 -20.11 0.21 10.12
CA ILE A 238 -20.88 1.37 9.66
C ILE A 238 -21.92 0.96 8.60
N ALA A 239 -21.51 0.17 7.60
CA ALA A 239 -22.40 -0.29 6.54
C ALA A 239 -23.57 -1.12 7.10
N ASN A 240 -23.31 -2.01 8.05
CA ASN A 240 -24.32 -2.84 8.69
C ASN A 240 -25.31 -2.01 9.52
N GLN A 241 -24.81 -1.04 10.30
CA GLN A 241 -25.65 -0.13 11.09
C GLN A 241 -26.55 0.72 10.18
N THR A 242 -25.97 1.27 9.13
CA THR A 242 -26.68 2.04 8.11
C THR A 242 -27.77 1.20 7.44
N THR A 243 -27.41 0.01 6.95
CA THR A 243 -28.33 -0.90 6.29
C THR A 243 -29.49 -1.28 7.21
N ARG A 244 -29.20 -1.53 8.48
CA ARG A 244 -30.23 -1.84 9.47
C ARG A 244 -31.17 -0.66 9.69
N SER A 245 -30.63 0.54 9.91
CA SER A 245 -31.43 1.76 10.14
C SER A 245 -32.31 2.13 8.94
N LEU A 246 -31.78 2.02 7.73
CA LEU A 246 -32.53 2.24 6.48
C LEU A 246 -33.67 1.23 6.32
N ASN A 247 -33.41 -0.05 6.58
CA ASN A 247 -34.45 -1.09 6.51
C ASN A 247 -35.53 -0.89 7.58
N GLU A 248 -35.16 -0.59 8.83
CA GLU A 248 -36.11 -0.32 9.90
C GLU A 248 -36.99 0.90 9.57
N SER A 249 -36.41 1.98 9.04
CA SER A 249 -37.13 3.18 8.60
C SER A 249 -38.07 2.91 7.42
N LEU A 250 -37.61 2.13 6.44
CA LEU A 250 -38.42 1.73 5.28
C LEU A 250 -39.62 0.87 5.72
N GLN A 251 -39.39 -0.13 6.57
CA GLN A 251 -40.46 -0.98 7.10
C GLN A 251 -41.46 -0.19 7.95
N ALA A 252 -40.99 0.74 8.79
CA ALA A 252 -41.87 1.63 9.56
C ALA A 252 -42.74 2.51 8.65
N THR A 253 -42.17 3.02 7.55
CA THR A 253 -42.90 3.82 6.55
C THR A 253 -43.95 2.98 5.82
N ILE A 254 -43.59 1.77 5.39
CA ILE A 254 -44.52 0.84 4.72
C ILE A 254 -45.66 0.45 5.67
N ALA A 255 -45.34 0.08 6.92
CA ALA A 255 -46.34 -0.30 7.92
C ALA A 255 -47.30 0.85 8.22
N SER A 256 -46.79 2.08 8.38
CA SER A 256 -47.62 3.26 8.60
C SER A 256 -48.57 3.53 7.43
N ALA A 257 -48.08 3.40 6.20
CA ALA A 257 -48.91 3.59 5.01
C ALA A 257 -49.98 2.49 4.85
N GLN A 258 -49.66 1.24 5.19
CA GLN A 258 -50.63 0.14 5.19
C GLN A 258 -51.73 0.35 6.25
N LEU A 259 -51.37 0.85 7.43
CA LEU A 259 -52.36 1.20 8.46
C LEU A 259 -53.30 2.30 7.95
N GLU A 260 -52.78 3.37 7.35
CA GLU A 260 -53.59 4.45 6.80
C GLU A 260 -54.52 3.97 5.66
N GLU A 261 -54.03 3.07 4.79
CA GLU A 261 -54.84 2.44 3.74
C GLU A 261 -55.95 1.56 4.33
N ASN A 262 -55.66 0.78 5.37
CA ASN A 262 -56.63 -0.06 6.05
C ASN A 262 -57.71 0.75 6.77
N GLU A 263 -57.34 1.85 7.45
CA GLU A 263 -58.28 2.78 8.08
C GLU A 263 -59.19 3.44 7.04
N ARG A 264 -58.61 3.89 5.92
CA ARG A 264 -59.34 4.47 4.79
C ARG A 264 -60.34 3.46 4.20
N ASN A 265 -59.92 2.22 3.97
CA ASN A 265 -60.78 1.16 3.45
C ASN A 265 -61.92 0.82 4.43
N THR A 266 -61.63 0.79 5.73
CA THR A 266 -62.65 0.61 6.78
C THR A 266 -63.68 1.74 6.74
N ARG A 267 -63.22 3.00 6.58
CA ARG A 267 -64.11 4.15 6.47
C ARG A 267 -64.98 4.12 5.21
N ILE A 268 -64.41 3.72 4.07
CA ILE A 268 -65.16 3.56 2.81
C ILE A 268 -66.26 2.52 2.98
N ARG A 269 -65.96 1.35 3.55
CA ARG A 269 -66.97 0.29 3.79
C ARG A 269 -68.10 0.76 4.69
N GLU A 270 -67.79 1.55 5.72
CA GLU A 270 -68.81 2.13 6.61
C GLU A 270 -69.69 3.15 5.88
N LEU A 271 -69.10 4.01 5.04
CA LEU A 271 -69.86 4.97 4.22
C LEU A 271 -70.73 4.26 3.18
N GLU A 272 -70.24 3.19 2.55
CA GLU A 272 -71.03 2.35 1.64
C GLU A 272 -72.21 1.70 2.35
N ARG A 273 -72.01 1.22 3.58
CA ARG A 273 -73.09 0.69 4.43
C ARG A 273 -74.15 1.75 4.71
N GLN A 274 -73.74 2.95 5.11
CA GLN A 274 -74.65 4.08 5.38
C GLN A 274 -75.41 4.52 4.11
N LEU A 275 -74.71 4.59 2.97
CA LEU A 275 -75.31 4.90 1.68
C LEU A 275 -76.37 3.85 1.29
N ASN A 276 -76.09 2.57 1.52
CA ASN A 276 -77.03 1.50 1.22
C ASN A 276 -78.30 1.59 2.09
N ILE A 277 -78.14 1.90 3.39
CA ILE A 277 -79.28 2.14 4.30
C ILE A 277 -80.12 3.32 3.78
N LEU A 278 -79.50 4.43 3.39
CA LEU A 278 -80.21 5.59 2.85
C LEU A 278 -80.95 5.27 1.54
N LYS A 279 -80.32 4.49 0.65
CA LYS A 279 -80.97 4.01 -0.58
C LYS A 279 -82.19 3.14 -0.27
N GLN A 280 -82.08 2.20 0.66
CA GLN A 280 -83.20 1.38 1.10
C GLN A 280 -84.35 2.22 1.66
N VAL A 281 -84.07 3.19 2.53
CA VAL A 281 -85.08 4.11 3.07
C VAL A 281 -85.76 4.89 1.94
N THR A 282 -84.98 5.41 0.99
CA THR A 282 -85.51 6.15 -0.17
C THR A 282 -86.40 5.25 -1.03
N ASP A 283 -85.97 4.04 -1.35
CA ASP A 283 -86.73 3.06 -2.13
C ASP A 283 -88.04 2.65 -1.42
N HIS A 284 -87.99 2.47 -0.09
CA HIS A 284 -89.18 2.20 0.71
C HIS A 284 -90.15 3.39 0.72
N ALA A 285 -89.65 4.63 0.84
CA ALA A 285 -90.47 5.82 0.77
C ALA A 285 -91.14 6.00 -0.61
N VAL A 286 -90.41 5.73 -1.70
CA VAL A 286 -90.95 5.73 -3.06
C VAL A 286 -92.04 4.67 -3.24
N LYS A 287 -91.86 3.46 -2.68
CA LYS A 287 -92.86 2.37 -2.74
C LYS A 287 -94.09 2.64 -1.88
N LEU A 288 -93.96 3.40 -0.80
CA LEU A 288 -95.04 3.73 0.14
C LEU A 288 -95.84 4.98 -0.28
N ALA A 289 -95.34 5.77 -1.24
CA ALA A 289 -96.09 6.86 -1.84
C ALA A 289 -97.15 6.31 -2.82
N PRO A 290 -98.46 6.35 -2.51
CA PRO A 290 -99.49 5.99 -3.46
C PRO A 290 -99.64 7.15 -4.45
N GLY A 291 -99.27 6.94 -5.71
CA GLY A 291 -99.74 7.74 -6.84
C GLY A 291 -99.25 9.19 -6.95
N VAL A 292 -97.94 9.42 -7.15
CA VAL A 292 -97.44 10.67 -7.76
C VAL A 292 -96.54 10.37 -8.96
N THR A 293 -96.97 9.44 -9.82
CA THR A 293 -96.28 9.13 -11.08
C THR A 293 -96.96 9.75 -12.31
N GLU A 294 -97.83 10.75 -12.13
CA GLU A 294 -98.49 11.44 -13.25
C GLU A 294 -98.47 12.99 -13.16
N ALA A 295 -97.63 13.60 -12.32
CA ALA A 295 -97.62 15.08 -12.21
C ALA A 295 -96.24 15.77 -12.23
N ALA A 296 -95.15 15.05 -12.53
CA ALA A 296 -93.84 15.69 -12.66
C ALA A 296 -93.00 15.07 -13.79
N ARG A 297 -93.58 14.99 -14.99
CA ARG A 297 -92.80 14.96 -16.24
C ARG A 297 -92.90 16.35 -16.89
N GLU A 298 -92.20 17.33 -16.32
CA GLU A 298 -91.77 18.48 -17.11
C GLU A 298 -90.24 18.49 -17.16
N PRO A 299 -89.63 18.61 -18.35
CA PRO A 299 -88.19 18.68 -18.49
C PRO A 299 -87.75 20.11 -18.17
N VAL A 300 -87.03 20.30 -17.07
CA VAL A 300 -86.27 21.54 -16.89
C VAL A 300 -84.98 21.40 -17.68
N GLY A 301 -84.89 22.20 -18.73
CA GLY A 301 -83.85 22.16 -19.74
C GLY A 301 -82.46 22.56 -19.25
N THR A 302 -81.52 22.23 -20.12
CA THR A 302 -80.16 22.75 -20.29
C THR A 302 -79.97 24.22 -19.87
N THR A 303 -78.94 24.45 -19.05
CA THR A 303 -77.79 25.36 -19.32
C THR A 303 -76.62 24.95 -18.44
#